data_AF-A0A7F8RK02-F1
#
_entry.id   AF-A0A7F8RK02-F1
#
_cell.length_a   1.000
_cell.length_b   1.000
_cell.length_c   1.000
_cell.angle_alpha   90.00
_cell.angle_beta   90.00
_cell.angle_gamma   90.00
#
_symmetry.space_group_name_H-M   'P 1'
#
loop_
_entity.id
_entity.type
_entity.pdbx_description
1 polymer ?
#
loop_
_entity_poly.entity_id
_entity_poly.type
_entity_poly.pdbx_seq_one_letter_code
_entity_poly.pdbx_strand_id
1 'polypeptide(L)'
;PEFNKSNTFYLFNHVDIIIMYHRESERNWAIARLVAARLDPQSYKHSDENHLTCNGPPMEIPGEHTDKLSVTYTYSVRFEENKSIKWASRWDYILESMPHTNVQWFRDCESKGPPDTLWGLISSSSDIYSIMRNFKHPVHTNQIPRHIPQQNFFTRPLFGIIIGGILPFGCIFIQLFFILNSIWSHQMYFMFGFLFLVFIILLITCSEATVLLCYFHLCAEDYHWWWRAFFTSSFTAVYLFIYAVHYFFAKLQIVGIASSILYFGYTMVMVLIFFLFTGTVGFFSCFWFITKIYSVVKVD
;
A
#
# COMPACT_ATOMS: atom_id res chain seq x y z
N PRO A 1 -20.65 13.50 34.54
CA PRO A 1 -22.03 13.13 34.92
C PRO A 1 -22.05 11.61 35.13
N GLU A 2 -22.46 11.13 36.31
CA GLU A 2 -22.46 9.70 36.61
C GLU A 2 -23.69 9.02 35.99
N PHE A 3 -23.50 8.37 34.83
CA PHE A 3 -24.52 7.60 34.10
C PHE A 3 -24.72 6.21 34.73
N ASN A 4 -25.06 6.14 36.02
CA ASN A 4 -24.94 4.90 36.80
C ASN A 4 -26.28 4.30 37.26
N LYS A 5 -27.41 4.64 36.63
CA LYS A 5 -28.72 4.06 37.00
C LYS A 5 -29.02 2.80 36.18
N SER A 6 -29.41 1.73 36.87
CA SER A 6 -29.84 0.48 36.24
C SER A 6 -31.20 0.62 35.57
N ASN A 7 -31.37 -0.05 34.42
CA ASN A 7 -32.61 -0.07 33.63
C ASN A 7 -33.05 1.30 33.06
N THR A 8 -32.08 2.20 32.81
CA THR A 8 -32.31 3.55 32.25
C THR A 8 -31.46 3.74 30.99
N PHE A 9 -32.06 4.26 29.92
CA PHE A 9 -31.36 4.69 28.72
C PHE A 9 -31.04 6.19 28.81
N TYR A 10 -29.82 6.56 28.48
CA TYR A 10 -29.40 7.97 28.43
C TYR A 10 -29.33 8.42 26.98
N LEU A 11 -30.04 9.50 26.66
CA LEU A 11 -30.03 10.07 25.31
C LEU A 11 -29.13 11.31 25.27
N PHE A 12 -28.16 11.31 24.36
CA PHE A 12 -27.34 12.48 24.06
C PHE A 12 -28.08 13.37 23.06
N ASN A 13 -28.78 14.38 23.58
CA ASN A 13 -29.58 15.30 22.79
C ASN A 13 -28.91 16.67 22.59
N HIS A 14 -27.76 16.91 23.21
CA HIS A 14 -27.00 18.14 23.04
C HIS A 14 -25.61 17.86 22.49
N VAL A 15 -25.13 18.73 21.60
CA VAL A 15 -23.77 18.66 21.06
C VAL A 15 -23.07 19.99 21.29
N ASP A 16 -21.98 19.96 22.05
CA ASP A 16 -21.06 21.09 22.18
C ASP A 16 -20.04 21.02 21.04
N ILE A 17 -20.12 21.97 20.11
CA ILE A 17 -19.22 22.11 18.96
C ILE A 17 -18.16 23.15 19.33
N ILE A 18 -16.92 22.69 19.51
CA ILE A 18 -15.77 23.54 19.82
C ILE A 18 -14.93 23.69 18.55
N ILE A 19 -14.92 24.90 18.01
CA ILE A 19 -14.16 25.26 16.82
C ILE A 19 -12.88 25.96 17.24
N MET A 20 -11.75 25.31 16.99
CA MET A 20 -10.43 25.86 17.27
C MET A 20 -9.89 26.58 16.05
N TYR A 21 -9.48 27.83 16.24
CA TYR A 21 -8.89 28.63 15.17
C TYR A 21 -7.50 29.17 15.55
N HIS A 22 -6.72 29.43 14.52
CA HIS A 22 -5.39 30.01 14.62
C HIS A 22 -5.33 31.30 13.81
N ARG A 23 -4.72 32.33 14.40
CA ARG A 23 -4.53 33.65 13.78
C ARG A 23 -3.06 33.85 13.40
N GLU A 24 -2.82 34.16 12.13
CA GLU A 24 -1.48 34.24 11.54
C GLU A 24 -0.70 35.52 11.93
N SER A 25 -1.40 36.60 12.27
CA SER A 25 -0.79 37.85 12.74
C SER A 25 -1.76 38.67 13.59
N GLU A 26 -1.27 39.26 14.68
CA GLU A 26 -2.08 40.11 15.58
C GLU A 26 -2.56 41.39 14.90
N ARG A 27 -1.92 41.84 13.81
CA ARG A 27 -2.27 43.09 13.12
C ARG A 27 -3.36 42.95 12.06
N ASN A 28 -3.52 41.77 11.46
CA ASN A 28 -4.55 41.51 10.44
C ASN A 28 -5.67 40.68 11.06
N TRP A 29 -6.86 41.27 11.19
CA TRP A 29 -8.07 40.58 11.68
C TRP A 29 -8.77 39.76 10.60
N ALA A 30 -8.38 39.94 9.34
CA ALA A 30 -9.11 39.42 8.18
C ALA A 30 -8.86 37.94 7.85
N ILE A 31 -7.83 37.30 8.41
CA ILE A 31 -7.45 35.93 8.04
C ILE A 31 -7.27 35.08 9.31
N ALA A 32 -8.34 34.39 9.70
CA ALA A 32 -8.33 33.33 10.70
C ALA A 32 -8.45 31.97 9.99
N ARG A 33 -7.65 30.99 10.40
CA ARG A 33 -7.64 29.65 9.82
C ARG A 33 -8.18 28.63 10.82
N LEU A 34 -9.08 27.75 10.38
CA LEU A 34 -9.76 26.74 11.21
C LEU A 34 -8.88 25.49 11.37
N VAL A 35 -8.46 25.17 12.58
CA VAL A 35 -7.47 24.11 12.83
C VAL A 35 -8.12 22.79 13.26
N ALA A 36 -9.16 22.84 14.09
CA ALA A 36 -9.86 21.65 14.56
C ALA A 36 -11.33 21.95 14.87
N ALA A 37 -12.18 20.91 14.77
CA ALA A 37 -13.56 20.93 15.24
C ALA A 37 -13.77 19.72 16.14
N ARG A 38 -13.99 19.97 17.44
CA ARG A 38 -14.26 18.93 18.44
C ARG A 38 -15.75 18.94 18.76
N LEU A 39 -16.34 17.75 18.85
CA LEU A 39 -17.74 17.57 19.21
C LEU A 39 -17.78 16.80 20.52
N ASP A 40 -18.27 17.43 21.59
CA ASP A 40 -18.47 16.76 22.88
C ASP A 40 -19.99 16.55 23.07
N PRO A 41 -20.48 15.30 23.00
CA PRO A 41 -21.89 15.00 23.20
C PRO A 41 -22.27 15.14 24.68
N GLN A 42 -23.37 15.82 24.95
CA GLN A 42 -23.95 16.01 26.28
C GLN A 42 -25.40 15.56 26.30
N SER A 43 -25.87 15.22 27.50
CA SER A 43 -27.26 14.84 27.74
C SER A 43 -27.88 15.85 28.69
N TYR A 44 -28.93 16.53 28.25
CA TYR A 44 -29.67 17.50 29.05
C TYR A 44 -31.16 17.23 28.99
N LYS A 45 -31.81 17.18 30.16
CA LYS A 45 -33.27 17.15 30.25
C LYS A 45 -33.83 18.58 30.11
N HIS A 46 -34.36 18.90 28.94
CA HIS A 46 -35.07 20.17 28.71
C HIS A 46 -36.47 20.08 29.33
N SER A 47 -36.79 20.99 30.25
CA SER A 47 -38.10 21.01 30.93
C SER A 47 -39.07 22.03 30.33
N ASP A 48 -38.55 23.07 29.67
CA ASP A 48 -39.34 24.16 29.09
C ASP A 48 -39.03 24.33 27.59
N GLU A 49 -40.07 24.41 26.75
CA GLU A 49 -39.94 24.58 25.29
C GLU A 49 -39.44 25.99 24.89
N ASN A 50 -39.72 27.01 25.72
CA ASN A 50 -39.43 28.41 25.40
C ASN A 50 -38.13 28.95 26.01
N HIS A 51 -37.56 28.29 27.03
CA HIS A 51 -36.28 28.67 27.66
C HIS A 51 -35.39 27.43 27.81
N LEU A 52 -34.59 27.17 26.79
CA LEU A 52 -33.65 26.04 26.74
C LEU A 52 -32.44 26.33 27.64
N THR A 53 -32.47 25.87 28.88
CA THR A 53 -31.32 25.95 29.79
C THR A 53 -30.46 24.70 29.69
N CYS A 54 -29.21 24.83 29.22
CA CYS A 54 -28.24 23.73 29.13
C CYS A 54 -27.59 23.33 30.47
N ASN A 55 -28.26 23.61 31.60
CA ASN A 55 -27.76 23.34 32.96
C ASN A 55 -28.72 22.39 33.70
N GLY A 56 -29.06 21.27 33.06
CA GLY A 56 -30.02 20.28 33.57
C GLY A 56 -29.39 18.93 33.92
N PRO A 57 -30.09 18.10 34.71
CA PRO A 57 -29.72 16.69 34.87
C PRO A 57 -29.78 15.95 33.51
N PRO A 58 -29.06 14.82 33.36
CA PRO A 58 -29.07 14.06 32.11
C PRO A 58 -30.47 13.57 31.75
N MET A 59 -30.74 13.49 30.45
CA MET A 59 -32.00 12.97 29.94
C MET A 59 -32.03 11.44 30.10
N GLU A 60 -32.81 11.00 31.08
CA GLU A 60 -33.03 9.61 31.46
C GLU A 60 -34.36 9.11 30.90
N ILE A 61 -34.33 7.99 30.19
CA ILE A 61 -35.52 7.30 29.65
C ILE A 61 -35.61 5.94 30.35
N PRO A 62 -36.63 5.68 31.19
CA PRO A 62 -36.82 4.38 31.82
C PRO A 62 -37.23 3.32 30.78
N GLY A 63 -36.84 2.06 31.01
CA GLY A 63 -37.07 0.96 30.06
C GLY A 63 -38.53 0.60 29.76
N GLU A 64 -39.49 1.01 30.60
CA GLU A 64 -40.93 0.86 30.37
C GLU A 64 -41.57 2.24 30.11
N HIS A 65 -41.68 2.62 28.84
CA HIS A 65 -42.39 3.83 28.41
C HIS A 65 -43.38 3.51 27.29
N THR A 66 -44.65 3.85 27.52
CA THR A 66 -45.79 3.55 26.64
C THR A 66 -46.32 4.79 25.89
N ASP A 67 -45.76 5.97 26.15
CA ASP A 67 -46.22 7.25 25.58
C ASP A 67 -45.23 7.86 24.56
N LYS A 68 -45.73 8.70 23.65
CA LYS A 68 -44.94 9.41 22.63
C LYS A 68 -43.98 10.41 23.30
N LEU A 69 -42.67 10.17 23.20
CA LEU A 69 -41.62 11.04 23.71
C LEU A 69 -41.22 12.09 22.66
N SER A 70 -41.41 13.39 22.95
CA SER A 70 -40.81 14.49 22.19
C SER A 70 -39.41 14.78 22.72
N VAL A 71 -38.40 14.64 21.85
CA VAL A 71 -37.00 14.95 22.20
C VAL A 71 -36.58 16.22 21.48
N THR A 72 -36.13 17.21 22.23
CA THR A 72 -35.52 18.43 21.69
C THR A 72 -34.01 18.25 21.56
N TYR A 73 -33.50 18.42 20.35
CA TYR A 73 -32.06 18.45 20.06
C TYR A 73 -31.55 19.88 20.07
N THR A 74 -30.42 20.10 20.74
CA THR A 74 -29.79 21.42 20.82
C THR A 74 -28.30 21.34 20.51
N TYR A 75 -27.73 22.43 20.03
CA TYR A 75 -26.29 22.52 19.78
C TYR A 75 -25.76 23.83 20.35
N SER A 76 -24.53 23.80 20.84
CA SER A 76 -23.80 25.02 21.23
C SER A 76 -22.53 25.12 20.39
N VAL A 77 -22.16 26.35 20.00
CA VAL A 77 -20.94 26.59 19.21
C VAL A 77 -20.04 27.52 20.01
N ARG A 78 -18.81 27.08 20.28
CA ARG A 78 -17.78 27.85 20.96
C ARG A 78 -16.56 27.99 20.06
N PHE A 79 -15.98 29.18 20.03
CA PHE A 79 -14.76 29.47 19.29
C PHE A 79 -13.61 29.66 20.27
N GLU A 80 -12.56 28.85 20.15
CA GLU A 80 -11.37 28.91 21.00
C GLU A 80 -10.13 29.20 20.16
N GLU A 81 -9.33 30.18 20.58
CA GLU A 81 -8.06 30.49 19.93
C GLU A 81 -6.95 29.60 20.49
N ASN A 82 -6.27 28.86 19.61
CA ASN A 82 -5.12 28.04 19.99
C ASN A 82 -3.89 28.40 19.13
N LYS A 83 -2.88 29.01 19.77
CA LYS A 83 -1.63 29.44 19.11
C LYS A 83 -0.59 28.31 19.00
N SER A 84 -0.77 27.21 19.73
CA SER A 84 0.22 26.13 19.82
C SER A 84 0.19 25.19 18.61
N ILE A 85 -0.97 25.03 17.97
CA ILE A 85 -1.15 24.12 16.83
C ILE A 85 -0.81 24.87 15.54
N LYS A 86 0.25 24.42 14.85
CA LYS A 86 0.59 24.93 13.51
C LYS A 86 -0.46 24.47 12.50
N TRP A 87 -0.78 25.32 11.53
CA TRP A 87 -1.72 24.98 10.43
C TRP A 87 -1.38 23.67 9.71
N ALA A 88 -0.09 23.35 9.59
CA ALA A 88 0.38 22.11 8.97
C ALA A 88 -0.10 20.84 9.70
N SER A 89 -0.28 20.93 11.03
CA SER A 89 -0.71 19.84 11.93
C SER A 89 -2.22 19.71 12.09
N ARG A 90 -3.01 20.39 11.25
CA ARG A 90 -4.49 20.40 11.35
C ARG A 90 -5.15 19.02 11.24
N TRP A 91 -4.43 18.02 10.72
CA TRP A 91 -4.95 16.67 10.55
C TRP A 91 -4.62 15.75 11.74
N ASP A 92 -3.74 16.18 12.64
CA ASP A 92 -3.20 15.34 13.71
C ASP A 92 -4.30 14.95 14.72
N TYR A 93 -5.26 15.84 15.01
CA TYR A 93 -6.39 15.54 15.90
C TYR A 93 -7.35 14.48 15.33
N ILE A 94 -7.46 14.40 13.99
CA ILE A 94 -8.28 13.38 13.32
C ILE A 94 -7.59 12.01 13.44
N LEU A 95 -6.26 12.00 13.48
CA LEU A 95 -5.47 10.78 13.71
C LEU A 95 -5.54 10.35 15.18
N GLU A 96 -5.51 11.29 16.13
CA GLU A 96 -5.63 11.02 17.57
C GLU A 96 -7.01 10.49 17.96
N SER A 97 -8.06 10.92 17.26
CA SER A 97 -9.43 10.38 17.42
C SER A 97 -9.66 9.05 16.70
N MET A 98 -8.67 8.55 15.94
CA MET A 98 -8.65 7.21 15.37
C MET A 98 -7.61 6.36 16.11
N PRO A 99 -7.98 5.71 17.24
CA PRO A 99 -7.05 5.03 18.15
C PRO A 99 -6.33 3.81 17.56
N HIS A 100 -6.53 3.49 16.28
CA HIS A 100 -5.91 2.36 15.61
C HIS A 100 -5.26 2.79 14.30
N THR A 101 -3.96 2.57 14.20
CA THR A 101 -3.13 2.79 13.00
C THR A 101 -3.54 1.78 11.93
N ASN A 102 -4.59 2.10 11.18
CA ASN A 102 -5.22 1.19 10.23
C ASN A 102 -4.43 1.13 8.91
N VAL A 103 -3.94 -0.05 8.57
CA VAL A 103 -3.05 -0.29 7.43
C VAL A 103 -3.89 -0.62 6.19
N GLN A 104 -3.80 0.20 5.13
CA GLN A 104 -4.75 0.20 3.99
C GLN A 104 -4.37 -0.70 2.81
N TRP A 105 -3.15 -1.25 2.75
CA TRP A 105 -2.65 -1.95 1.55
C TRP A 105 -3.22 -3.36 1.32
N PHE A 106 -3.88 -3.98 2.31
CA PHE A 106 -4.51 -5.30 2.13
C PHE A 106 -5.76 -5.24 1.23
N ARG A 107 -6.54 -4.15 1.28
CA ARG A 107 -7.77 -4.02 0.48
C ARG A 107 -7.49 -3.98 -1.03
N ASP A 108 -6.38 -3.37 -1.45
CA ASP A 108 -6.01 -3.34 -2.86
C ASP A 108 -5.64 -4.73 -3.39
N CYS A 109 -5.06 -5.60 -2.56
CA CYS A 109 -4.73 -6.97 -2.93
C CYS A 109 -5.99 -7.81 -3.19
N GLU A 110 -7.08 -7.55 -2.45
CA GLU A 110 -8.37 -8.23 -2.59
C GLU A 110 -9.24 -7.61 -3.70
N SER A 111 -9.25 -6.29 -3.84
CA SER A 111 -10.03 -5.54 -4.84
C SER A 111 -9.45 -5.60 -6.26
N LYS A 112 -8.12 -5.58 -6.37
CA LYS A 112 -7.38 -5.55 -7.63
C LYS A 112 -6.42 -6.74 -7.74
N GLY A 113 -6.81 -7.89 -7.19
CA GLY A 113 -6.08 -9.14 -7.37
C GLY A 113 -5.68 -9.32 -8.84
N PRO A 114 -4.49 -9.88 -9.13
CA PRO A 114 -4.07 -10.04 -10.51
C PRO A 114 -5.11 -10.87 -11.26
N PRO A 115 -5.33 -10.62 -12.56
CA PRO A 115 -6.34 -11.33 -13.33
C PRO A 115 -6.14 -12.84 -13.11
N ASP A 116 -7.22 -13.53 -12.77
CA ASP A 116 -7.22 -14.95 -12.39
C ASP A 116 -6.48 -15.84 -13.41
N THR A 117 -6.38 -15.38 -14.66
CA THR A 117 -5.63 -15.99 -15.76
C THR A 117 -4.11 -15.97 -15.62
N LEU A 118 -3.52 -14.89 -15.07
CA LEU A 118 -2.07 -14.81 -14.83
C LEU A 118 -1.69 -15.58 -13.56
N TRP A 119 -2.54 -15.54 -12.53
CA TRP A 119 -2.32 -16.33 -11.32
C TRP A 119 -2.50 -17.83 -11.59
N GLY A 120 -3.48 -18.25 -12.39
CA GLY A 120 -3.63 -19.66 -12.77
C GLY A 120 -2.41 -20.24 -13.51
N LEU A 121 -1.62 -19.40 -14.19
CA LEU A 121 -0.36 -19.79 -14.83
C LEU A 121 0.84 -19.82 -13.87
N ILE A 122 0.81 -18.98 -12.83
CA ILE A 122 1.90 -18.89 -11.84
C ILE A 122 1.68 -19.89 -10.68
N SER A 123 0.45 -20.05 -10.19
CA SER A 123 0.09 -20.96 -9.10
C SER A 123 -0.37 -22.30 -9.66
N SER A 124 0.56 -23.04 -10.26
CA SER A 124 0.37 -24.48 -10.47
C SER A 124 0.17 -25.23 -9.12
N SER A 125 0.52 -24.61 -7.98
CA SER A 125 0.17 -25.12 -6.66
C SER A 125 -1.12 -24.47 -6.14
N SER A 126 -2.18 -25.26 -6.01
CA SER A 126 -3.39 -24.97 -5.23
C SER A 126 -3.11 -24.46 -3.81
N ASP A 127 -1.95 -24.78 -3.25
CA ASP A 127 -1.51 -24.40 -1.92
C ASP A 127 -1.27 -22.88 -1.77
N ILE A 128 -0.67 -22.23 -2.77
CA ILE A 128 -0.39 -20.78 -2.71
C ILE A 128 -1.68 -19.97 -2.69
N TYR A 129 -2.66 -20.36 -3.49
CA TYR A 129 -3.97 -19.70 -3.53
C TYR A 129 -4.73 -19.89 -2.20
N SER A 130 -4.62 -21.09 -1.58
CA SER A 130 -5.15 -21.37 -0.25
C SER A 130 -4.46 -20.54 0.86
N ILE A 131 -3.13 -20.38 0.79
CA ILE A 131 -2.35 -19.59 1.76
C ILE A 131 -2.74 -18.11 1.71
N MET A 132 -2.95 -17.55 0.51
CA MET A 132 -3.42 -16.16 0.39
C MET A 132 -4.86 -15.98 0.88
N ARG A 133 -5.77 -16.92 0.57
CA ARG A 133 -7.17 -16.86 1.00
C ARG A 133 -7.33 -17.00 2.52
N ASN A 134 -6.49 -17.80 3.17
CA ASN A 134 -6.52 -18.01 4.62
C ASN A 134 -5.66 -17.01 5.40
N PHE A 135 -5.10 -16.00 4.75
CA PHE A 135 -4.20 -15.05 5.40
C PHE A 135 -4.99 -14.05 6.25
N LYS A 136 -5.02 -14.29 7.57
CA LYS A 136 -5.66 -13.39 8.54
C LYS A 136 -4.91 -12.05 8.57
N HIS A 137 -5.61 -10.97 8.21
CA HIS A 137 -5.01 -9.64 8.15
C HIS A 137 -4.47 -9.24 9.54
N PRO A 138 -3.20 -8.79 9.63
CA PRO A 138 -2.60 -8.41 10.90
C PRO A 138 -3.21 -7.13 11.48
N VAL A 139 -3.87 -6.29 10.67
CA VAL A 139 -4.45 -5.01 11.09
C VAL A 139 -5.76 -4.74 10.34
N HIS A 140 -6.71 -4.07 11.01
CA HIS A 140 -7.97 -3.63 10.42
C HIS A 140 -7.74 -2.49 9.40
N THR A 141 -8.44 -2.52 8.26
CA THR A 141 -8.28 -1.52 7.18
C THR A 141 -9.36 -0.44 7.27
N ASN A 142 -9.01 0.84 7.10
CA ASN A 142 -10.00 1.92 6.98
C ASN A 142 -10.66 1.93 5.59
N GLN A 143 -11.92 2.38 5.50
CA GLN A 143 -12.71 2.31 4.28
C GLN A 143 -12.33 3.36 3.21
N ILE A 144 -11.67 4.46 3.60
CA ILE A 144 -11.35 5.58 2.70
C ILE A 144 -9.85 5.57 2.39
N PRO A 145 -9.42 5.48 1.11
CA PRO A 145 -8.01 5.50 0.75
C PRO A 145 -7.37 6.84 1.11
N ARG A 146 -6.20 6.81 1.77
CA ARG A 146 -5.42 8.02 2.05
C ARG A 146 -4.90 8.59 0.73
N HIS A 147 -4.89 9.93 0.62
CA HIS A 147 -4.33 10.62 -0.54
C HIS A 147 -2.81 10.47 -0.57
N ILE A 148 -2.26 10.03 -1.70
CA ILE A 148 -0.81 9.82 -1.89
C ILE A 148 -0.12 11.18 -2.10
N PRO A 149 0.95 11.52 -1.37
CA PRO A 149 1.70 12.75 -1.60
C PRO A 149 2.32 12.78 -3.01
N GLN A 150 2.57 13.97 -3.54
CA GLN A 150 3.21 14.09 -4.86
C GLN A 150 4.64 13.55 -4.81
N GLN A 151 4.93 12.60 -5.70
CA GLN A 151 6.23 11.93 -5.75
C GLN A 151 7.25 12.67 -6.62
N ASN A 152 8.48 12.73 -6.11
CA ASN A 152 9.63 13.24 -6.86
C ASN A 152 9.95 12.35 -8.07
N PHE A 153 10.70 12.89 -9.04
CA PHE A 153 11.06 12.18 -10.28
C PHE A 153 11.69 10.80 -10.03
N PHE A 154 12.58 10.68 -9.05
CA PHE A 154 13.26 9.44 -8.67
C PHE A 154 12.32 8.40 -8.04
N THR A 155 11.26 8.85 -7.39
CA THR A 155 10.29 7.98 -6.73
C THR A 155 9.20 7.52 -7.70
N ARG A 156 9.18 8.03 -8.94
CA ARG A 156 8.21 7.61 -9.96
C ARG A 156 8.38 6.12 -10.28
N PRO A 157 7.26 5.39 -10.48
CA PRO A 157 7.27 3.94 -10.60
C PRO A 157 8.12 3.42 -11.76
N LEU A 158 8.04 4.06 -12.93
CA LEU A 158 8.76 3.61 -14.12
C LEU A 158 10.28 3.71 -13.97
N PHE A 159 10.77 4.77 -13.32
CA PHE A 159 12.20 4.97 -13.15
C PHE A 159 12.80 3.97 -12.16
N GLY A 160 12.09 3.71 -11.06
CA GLY A 160 12.48 2.70 -10.07
C GLY A 160 12.52 1.28 -10.64
N ILE A 161 11.53 0.91 -11.47
CA ILE A 161 11.46 -0.40 -12.13
C ILE A 161 12.67 -0.61 -13.06
N ILE A 162 13.00 0.39 -13.87
CA ILE A 162 14.12 0.30 -14.82
C ILE A 162 15.44 0.12 -14.07
N ILE A 163 15.71 0.94 -13.06
CA ILE A 163 16.96 0.87 -12.30
C ILE A 163 17.08 -0.44 -11.52
N GLY A 164 15.98 -0.91 -10.92
CA GLY A 164 15.98 -2.14 -10.13
C GLY A 164 16.41 -3.39 -10.92
N GLY A 165 16.12 -3.43 -12.23
CA GLY A 165 16.46 -4.56 -13.10
C GLY A 165 17.93 -4.62 -13.54
N ILE A 166 18.71 -3.55 -13.38
CA ILE A 166 20.11 -3.47 -13.84
C ILE A 166 21.04 -4.36 -13.01
N LEU A 167 20.85 -4.40 -11.69
CA LEU A 167 21.67 -5.22 -10.77
C LEU A 167 21.61 -6.72 -11.11
N PRO A 168 20.42 -7.37 -11.15
CA PRO A 168 20.34 -8.78 -11.51
C PRO A 168 20.78 -9.07 -12.95
N PHE A 169 20.63 -8.12 -13.89
CA PHE A 169 21.17 -8.26 -15.24
C PHE A 169 22.71 -8.31 -15.24
N GLY A 170 23.37 -7.46 -14.44
CA GLY A 170 24.82 -7.46 -14.28
C GLY A 170 25.36 -8.79 -13.75
N CYS A 171 24.67 -9.39 -12.77
CA CYS A 171 25.06 -10.68 -12.18
C CYS A 171 25.02 -11.85 -13.19
N ILE A 172 24.09 -11.83 -14.15
CA ILE A 172 23.91 -12.93 -15.12
C ILE A 172 24.59 -12.68 -16.47
N PHE A 173 25.07 -11.46 -16.73
CA PHE A 173 25.56 -11.04 -18.05
C PHE A 173 26.63 -11.98 -18.64
N ILE A 174 27.65 -12.32 -17.84
CA ILE A 174 28.74 -13.21 -18.28
C ILE A 174 28.20 -14.61 -18.58
N GLN A 175 27.31 -15.11 -17.73
CA GLN A 175 26.76 -16.45 -17.85
C GLN A 175 25.84 -16.58 -19.07
N LEU A 176 25.06 -15.54 -19.34
CA LEU A 176 24.19 -15.44 -20.51
C LEU A 176 24.96 -15.54 -21.82
N PHE A 177 26.13 -14.90 -21.92
CA PHE A 177 26.99 -15.00 -23.10
C PHE A 177 27.40 -16.45 -23.39
N PHE A 178 27.82 -17.19 -22.36
CA PHE A 178 28.19 -18.60 -22.52
C PHE A 178 27.00 -19.49 -22.88
N ILE A 179 25.82 -19.22 -22.31
CA ILE A 179 24.58 -19.95 -22.64
C ILE A 179 24.20 -19.73 -24.11
N LEU A 180 24.19 -18.49 -24.59
CA LEU A 180 23.83 -18.20 -25.99
C LEU A 180 24.85 -18.78 -26.97
N ASN A 181 26.15 -18.69 -26.68
CA ASN A 181 27.17 -19.35 -27.48
C ASN A 181 26.99 -20.87 -27.51
N SER A 182 26.57 -21.47 -26.39
CA SER A 182 26.36 -22.91 -26.35
C SER A 182 25.17 -23.37 -27.17
N ILE A 183 24.04 -22.65 -27.06
CA ILE A 183 22.80 -22.97 -27.79
C ILE A 183 23.00 -22.82 -29.31
N TRP A 184 23.67 -21.75 -29.75
CA TRP A 184 23.69 -21.38 -31.18
C TRP A 184 25.01 -21.67 -31.91
N SER A 185 26.14 -21.78 -31.19
CA SER A 185 27.48 -22.00 -31.79
C SER A 185 28.01 -23.43 -31.59
N HIS A 186 27.12 -24.37 -31.22
CA HIS A 186 27.43 -25.79 -30.98
C HIS A 186 28.57 -26.05 -29.97
N GLN A 187 28.97 -25.05 -29.17
CA GLN A 187 29.99 -25.23 -28.14
C GLN A 187 29.38 -25.82 -26.89
N MET A 188 29.87 -26.98 -26.45
CA MET A 188 29.36 -27.64 -25.24
C MET A 188 29.67 -26.78 -24.00
N TYR A 189 28.64 -26.41 -23.24
CA TYR A 189 28.80 -25.70 -21.97
C TYR A 189 29.14 -26.70 -20.86
N PHE A 190 30.42 -26.75 -20.44
CA PHE A 190 30.89 -27.74 -19.45
C PHE A 190 30.74 -27.31 -17.98
N MET A 191 30.38 -26.05 -17.69
CA MET A 191 30.42 -25.50 -16.33
C MET A 191 29.04 -25.48 -15.63
N PHE A 192 28.30 -26.59 -15.64
CA PHE A 192 26.96 -26.67 -15.03
C PHE A 192 26.93 -26.29 -13.53
N GLY A 193 27.98 -26.60 -12.77
CA GLY A 193 28.08 -26.22 -11.35
C GLY A 193 28.14 -24.71 -11.13
N PHE A 194 28.84 -23.98 -12.00
CA PHE A 194 28.92 -22.52 -11.93
C PHE A 194 27.57 -21.86 -12.30
N LEU A 195 26.86 -22.43 -13.28
CA LEU A 195 25.51 -21.99 -13.64
C LEU A 195 24.54 -22.06 -12.44
N PHE A 196 24.57 -23.16 -11.68
CA PHE A 196 23.71 -23.31 -10.49
C PHE A 196 24.02 -22.26 -9.42
N LEU A 197 25.30 -21.96 -9.19
CA LEU A 197 25.72 -20.91 -8.25
C LEU A 197 25.21 -19.53 -8.70
N VAL A 198 25.38 -19.19 -9.99
CA VAL A 198 24.88 -17.92 -10.55
C VAL A 198 23.35 -17.85 -10.48
N PHE A 199 22.65 -18.97 -10.63
CA PHE A 199 21.20 -19.02 -10.46
C PHE A 199 20.77 -18.71 -9.01
N ILE A 200 21.48 -19.21 -8.01
CA ILE A 200 21.22 -18.85 -6.60
C ILE A 200 21.48 -17.37 -6.37
N ILE A 201 22.60 -16.83 -6.87
CA ILE A 201 22.91 -15.39 -6.75
C ILE A 201 21.81 -14.55 -7.42
N LEU A 202 21.34 -14.96 -8.60
CA LEU A 202 20.23 -14.29 -9.28
C LEU A 202 18.98 -14.22 -8.38
N LEU A 203 18.58 -15.31 -7.74
CA LEU A 203 17.41 -15.31 -6.85
C LEU A 203 17.60 -14.35 -5.67
N ILE A 204 18.79 -14.35 -5.06
CA ILE A 204 19.13 -13.45 -3.95
C ILE A 204 19.07 -11.99 -4.42
N THR A 205 19.77 -11.64 -5.50
CA THR A 205 19.81 -10.27 -6.02
C THR A 205 18.44 -9.79 -6.49
N CYS A 206 17.64 -10.66 -7.13
CA CYS A 206 16.25 -10.33 -7.48
C CYS A 206 15.39 -10.05 -6.24
N SER A 207 15.53 -10.86 -5.19
CA SER A 207 14.80 -10.68 -3.93
C SER A 207 15.22 -9.41 -3.19
N GLU A 208 16.51 -9.08 -3.18
CA GLU A 208 17.07 -7.90 -2.53
C GLU A 208 16.66 -6.61 -3.24
N ALA A 209 16.84 -6.55 -4.57
CA ALA A 209 16.49 -5.36 -5.35
C ALA A 209 15.00 -5.01 -5.26
N THR A 210 14.12 -6.03 -5.26
CA THR A 210 12.68 -5.83 -5.12
C THR A 210 12.29 -5.35 -3.73
N VAL A 211 12.84 -5.95 -2.67
CA VAL A 211 12.58 -5.53 -1.28
C VAL A 211 13.08 -4.11 -1.02
N LEU A 212 14.27 -3.75 -1.49
CA LEU A 212 14.82 -2.39 -1.32
C LEU A 212 13.94 -1.34 -2.00
N LEU A 213 13.52 -1.59 -3.25
CA LEU A 213 12.64 -0.65 -3.95
C LEU A 213 11.26 -0.57 -3.28
N CYS A 214 10.74 -1.69 -2.82
CA CYS A 214 9.50 -1.74 -2.06
C CYS A 214 9.61 -0.89 -0.78
N TYR A 215 10.69 -1.03 -0.03
CA TYR A 215 10.94 -0.22 1.17
C TYR A 215 10.95 1.29 0.88
N PHE A 216 11.65 1.74 -0.16
CA PHE A 216 11.64 3.15 -0.55
C PHE A 216 10.24 3.66 -0.94
N HIS A 217 9.43 2.83 -1.58
CA HIS A 217 8.04 3.18 -1.89
C HIS A 217 7.16 3.27 -0.63
N LEU A 218 7.36 2.37 0.34
CA LEU A 218 6.69 2.46 1.63
C LEU A 218 7.09 3.74 2.38
N CYS A 219 8.37 4.13 2.35
CA CYS A 219 8.84 5.41 2.91
C CYS A 219 8.23 6.64 2.21
N ALA A 220 7.84 6.49 0.94
CA ALA A 220 7.16 7.53 0.16
C ALA A 220 5.63 7.52 0.32
N GLU A 221 5.11 6.78 1.30
CA GLU A 221 3.68 6.61 1.60
C GLU A 221 2.82 6.10 0.43
N ASP A 222 3.44 5.40 -0.54
CA ASP A 222 2.73 4.80 -1.66
C ASP A 222 2.46 3.32 -1.42
N TYR A 223 1.18 2.98 -1.30
CA TYR A 223 0.71 1.64 -0.99
C TYR A 223 0.57 0.74 -2.22
N HIS A 224 0.75 1.25 -3.45
CA HIS A 224 0.62 0.47 -4.69
C HIS A 224 1.86 -0.41 -4.97
N TRP A 225 2.16 -1.36 -4.08
CA TRP A 225 3.38 -2.16 -4.16
C TRP A 225 3.25 -3.42 -5.02
N TRP A 226 2.04 -4.00 -5.18
CA TRP A 226 1.91 -5.37 -5.69
C TRP A 226 2.36 -5.53 -7.15
N TRP A 227 1.80 -4.77 -8.10
CA TRP A 227 2.21 -4.86 -9.52
C TRP A 227 3.63 -4.34 -9.70
N ARG A 228 4.02 -3.35 -8.90
CA ARG A 228 5.35 -2.75 -8.99
C ARG A 228 6.42 -3.76 -8.58
N ALA A 229 6.23 -4.48 -7.47
CA ALA A 229 7.15 -5.53 -7.03
C ALA A 229 7.34 -6.60 -8.11
N PHE A 230 6.25 -7.03 -8.76
CA PHE A 230 6.31 -7.97 -9.87
C PHE A 230 7.10 -7.41 -11.06
N PHE A 231 6.79 -6.19 -11.51
CA PHE A 231 7.46 -5.60 -12.68
C PHE A 231 8.93 -5.28 -12.43
N THR A 232 9.33 -4.90 -11.21
CA THR A 232 10.73 -4.57 -10.89
C THR A 232 11.68 -5.75 -11.10
N SER A 233 11.36 -6.97 -10.64
CA SER A 233 12.20 -8.14 -10.90
C SER A 233 12.02 -8.71 -12.31
N SER A 234 10.84 -8.55 -12.91
CA SER A 234 10.57 -9.04 -14.26
C SER A 234 11.27 -8.19 -15.34
N PHE A 235 11.58 -6.92 -15.05
CA PHE A 235 12.23 -6.02 -16.00
C PHE A 235 13.62 -6.49 -16.44
N THR A 236 14.29 -7.33 -15.63
CA THR A 236 15.54 -8.01 -16.01
C THR A 236 15.41 -8.83 -17.30
N ALA A 237 14.23 -9.41 -17.56
CA ALA A 237 13.98 -10.16 -18.79
C ALA A 237 13.95 -9.25 -20.04
N VAL A 238 13.55 -7.99 -19.89
CA VAL A 238 13.61 -7.01 -20.99
C VAL A 238 15.07 -6.72 -21.35
N TYR A 239 15.96 -6.61 -20.37
CA TYR A 239 17.40 -6.50 -20.62
C TYR A 239 17.97 -7.73 -21.33
N LEU A 240 17.50 -8.93 -20.98
CA LEU A 240 17.85 -10.16 -21.70
C LEU A 240 17.41 -10.13 -23.17
N PHE A 241 16.20 -9.63 -23.45
CA PHE A 241 15.71 -9.51 -24.81
C PHE A 241 16.56 -8.54 -25.64
N ILE A 242 16.88 -7.36 -25.09
CA ILE A 242 17.76 -6.38 -25.75
C ILE A 242 19.13 -7.00 -26.03
N TYR A 243 19.68 -7.75 -25.08
CA TYR A 243 20.95 -8.45 -25.26
C TYR A 243 20.86 -9.55 -26.35
N ALA A 244 19.77 -10.30 -26.41
CA ALA A 244 19.57 -11.32 -27.45
C ALA A 244 19.47 -10.70 -28.85
N VAL A 245 18.85 -9.52 -28.99
CA VAL A 245 18.84 -8.76 -30.25
C VAL A 245 20.24 -8.30 -30.62
N HIS A 246 20.99 -7.73 -29.66
CA HIS A 246 22.39 -7.36 -29.90
C HIS A 246 23.22 -8.58 -30.33
N TYR A 247 23.06 -9.72 -29.66
CA TYR A 247 23.81 -10.95 -29.95
C TYR A 247 23.54 -11.46 -31.38
N PHE A 248 22.29 -11.36 -31.83
CA PHE A 248 21.90 -11.70 -33.21
C PHE A 248 22.69 -10.90 -34.25
N PHE A 249 22.81 -9.58 -34.08
CA PHE A 249 23.53 -8.73 -35.04
C PHE A 249 25.06 -8.80 -34.92
N ALA A 250 25.59 -8.97 -33.71
CA ALA A 250 27.03 -8.87 -33.47
C ALA A 250 27.80 -10.19 -33.65
N LYS A 251 27.14 -11.35 -33.47
CA LYS A 251 27.81 -12.65 -33.40
C LYS A 251 27.21 -13.72 -34.30
N LEU A 252 25.91 -13.70 -34.57
CA LEU A 252 25.26 -14.70 -35.42
C LEU A 252 25.41 -14.33 -36.90
N GLN A 253 26.03 -15.22 -37.68
CA GLN A 253 26.05 -15.13 -39.14
C GLN A 253 24.96 -16.03 -39.77
N ILE A 254 23.74 -15.95 -39.25
CA ILE A 254 22.62 -16.72 -39.79
C ILE A 254 22.05 -15.99 -41.01
N VAL A 255 22.26 -16.56 -42.20
CA VAL A 255 21.71 -16.05 -43.46
C VAL A 255 20.44 -16.82 -43.79
N GLY A 256 19.27 -16.22 -43.52
CA GLY A 256 17.98 -16.79 -43.89
C GLY A 256 16.80 -16.31 -43.04
N ILE A 257 15.69 -15.94 -43.69
CA ILE A 257 14.50 -15.39 -43.03
C ILE A 257 13.86 -16.41 -42.07
N ALA A 258 13.76 -17.68 -42.48
CA ALA A 258 13.16 -18.73 -41.65
C ALA A 258 13.94 -18.97 -40.34
N SER A 259 15.27 -19.02 -40.42
CA SER A 259 16.13 -19.21 -39.25
C SER A 259 16.11 -18.00 -38.30
N SER A 260 15.99 -16.78 -38.84
CA SER A 260 15.78 -15.56 -38.03
C SER A 260 14.46 -15.59 -37.26
N ILE A 261 13.36 -15.98 -37.92
CA ILE A 261 12.05 -16.10 -37.25
C ILE A 261 12.10 -17.16 -36.14
N LEU A 262 12.75 -18.30 -36.38
CA LEU A 262 12.94 -19.32 -35.35
C LEU A 262 13.75 -18.80 -34.16
N TYR A 263 14.86 -18.10 -34.41
CA TYR A 263 15.67 -17.48 -33.34
C TYR A 263 14.83 -16.54 -32.47
N PHE A 264 14.11 -15.60 -33.09
CA PHE A 264 13.25 -14.67 -32.37
C PHE A 264 12.08 -15.36 -31.65
N GLY A 265 11.51 -16.42 -32.24
CA GLY A 265 10.48 -17.23 -31.59
C GLY A 265 10.97 -17.92 -30.32
N TYR A 266 12.09 -18.65 -30.39
CA TYR A 266 12.67 -19.34 -29.24
C TYR A 266 13.13 -18.36 -28.15
N THR A 267 13.79 -17.26 -28.53
CA THR A 267 14.24 -16.25 -27.57
C THR A 267 13.07 -15.56 -26.88
N MET A 268 11.98 -15.27 -27.59
CA MET A 268 10.77 -14.69 -26.99
C MET A 268 10.14 -15.62 -25.94
N VAL A 269 10.04 -16.93 -26.24
CA VAL A 269 9.52 -17.92 -25.29
C VAL A 269 10.43 -18.02 -24.05
N MET A 270 11.75 -18.08 -24.24
CA MET A 270 12.71 -18.16 -23.13
C MET A 270 12.66 -16.91 -22.24
N VAL A 271 12.58 -15.71 -22.84
CA VAL A 271 12.47 -14.45 -22.11
C VAL A 271 11.14 -14.38 -21.35
N LEU A 272 10.03 -14.85 -21.92
CA LEU A 272 8.73 -14.85 -21.26
C LEU A 272 8.72 -15.76 -20.03
N ILE A 273 9.29 -16.96 -20.14
CA ILE A 273 9.44 -17.88 -19.00
C ILE A 273 10.30 -17.24 -17.91
N PHE A 274 11.42 -16.64 -18.29
CA PHE A 274 12.31 -15.94 -17.34
C PHE A 274 11.61 -14.76 -16.67
N PHE A 275 10.84 -13.96 -17.42
CA PHE A 275 10.05 -12.84 -16.93
C PHE A 275 9.05 -13.28 -15.85
N LEU A 276 8.28 -14.33 -16.13
CA LEU A 276 7.33 -14.86 -15.14
C LEU A 276 8.08 -15.42 -13.93
N PHE A 277 9.16 -16.18 -14.14
CA PHE A 277 9.92 -16.76 -13.05
C PHE A 277 10.51 -15.70 -12.10
N THR A 278 11.26 -14.72 -12.61
CA THR A 278 11.86 -13.68 -11.75
C THR A 278 10.79 -12.75 -11.14
N GLY A 279 9.70 -12.50 -11.86
CA GLY A 279 8.55 -11.74 -11.36
C GLY A 279 7.93 -12.34 -10.11
N THR A 280 7.75 -13.65 -10.11
CA THR A 280 7.10 -14.36 -9.01
C THR A 280 7.96 -14.42 -7.76
N VAL A 281 9.26 -14.68 -7.92
CA VAL A 281 10.23 -14.66 -6.82
C VAL A 281 10.27 -13.29 -6.16
N GLY A 282 10.31 -12.21 -6.95
CA GLY A 282 10.30 -10.84 -6.44
C GLY A 282 8.99 -10.50 -5.69
N PHE A 283 7.84 -10.91 -6.24
CA PHE A 283 6.55 -10.72 -5.60
C PHE A 283 6.46 -11.42 -4.24
N PHE A 284 6.84 -12.69 -4.15
CA PHE A 284 6.81 -13.44 -2.90
C PHE A 284 7.76 -12.88 -1.84
N SER A 285 8.96 -12.45 -2.25
CA SER A 285 9.92 -11.79 -1.36
C SER A 285 9.33 -10.52 -0.73
N CYS A 286 8.76 -9.63 -1.55
CA CYS A 286 8.11 -8.42 -1.07
C CYS A 286 6.89 -8.72 -0.18
N PHE A 287 6.05 -9.69 -0.56
CA PHE A 287 4.89 -10.08 0.25
C PHE A 287 5.30 -10.56 1.64
N TRP A 288 6.33 -11.40 1.74
CA TRP A 288 6.86 -11.89 3.01
C TRP A 288 7.46 -10.75 3.85
N PHE A 289 8.25 -9.89 3.23
CA PHE A 289 8.86 -8.72 3.87
C PHE A 289 7.82 -7.77 4.47
N ILE A 290 6.80 -7.39 3.69
CA ILE A 290 5.73 -6.50 4.12
C ILE A 290 4.98 -7.14 5.31
N THR A 291 4.58 -8.40 5.17
CA THR A 291 3.90 -9.14 6.25
C THR A 291 4.71 -9.12 7.55
N LYS A 292 6.03 -9.27 7.46
CA LYS A 292 6.91 -9.22 8.63
C LYS A 292 6.99 -7.84 9.25
N ILE A 293 7.18 -6.77 8.46
CA ILE A 293 7.23 -5.39 8.99
C ILE A 293 5.95 -5.05 9.73
N TYR A 294 4.80 -5.28 9.11
CA TYR A 294 3.51 -4.90 9.70
C TYR A 294 3.09 -5.81 10.86
N SER A 295 3.64 -7.04 10.96
CA SER A 295 3.46 -7.89 12.15
C SER A 295 4.26 -7.40 13.36
N VAL A 296 5.34 -6.64 13.15
CA VAL A 296 6.24 -6.16 14.21
C VAL A 296 5.82 -4.77 14.71
N VAL A 297 5.15 -3.99 13.88
CA VAL A 297 4.50 -2.73 14.30
C VAL A 297 3.36 -3.07 15.26
N LYS A 298 3.68 -3.17 16.55
CA LYS A 298 2.70 -3.19 17.62
C LYS A 298 2.00 -1.84 17.63
N VAL A 299 0.66 -1.89 17.57
CA VAL A 299 -0.20 -0.77 17.91
C VAL A 299 -0.17 -0.70 19.44
N ASP A 300 0.78 0.07 19.98
CA ASP A 300 0.69 0.61 21.34
C ASP A 300 -0.13 1.90 21.30
#